data_AF-A0A352IQJ8-F1
#
_entry.id   AF-A0A352IQJ8-F1
#
_cell.length_a   1.000
_cell.length_b   1.000
_cell.length_c   1.000
_cell.angle_alpha   90.00
_cell.angle_beta   90.00
_cell.angle_gamma   90.00
#
_symmetry.space_group_name_H-M   'P 1'
#
loop_
_entity.id
_entity.type
_entity.pdbx_description
1 polymer ?
#
loop_
_entity_poly.entity_id
_entity_poly.type
_entity_poly.pdbx_seq_one_letter_code
_entity_poly.pdbx_strand_id
1 'polypeptide(L)'
;CRYMCPLGAALALPTKLRVFDWLKRRKECGNPCRLCDHECEVQAIHPDGHINYMECHYCLDCQMTYFDDHKCPPLIVKRRGKRRGHNAPGHPEEIPVVQVS
;
A
#
# COMPACT_ATOMS: atom_id res chain seq x y z
N CYS A 1 38.07 -37.87 1.03
CA CYS A 1 37.08 -37.77 -0.08
C CYS A 1 35.81 -38.63 0.10
N ARG A 2 35.49 -39.16 1.30
CA ARG A 2 34.27 -39.96 1.52
C ARG A 2 33.17 -39.24 2.31
N TYR A 3 33.44 -38.03 2.82
CA TYR A 3 32.54 -37.33 3.77
C TYR A 3 32.63 -35.80 3.70
N MET A 4 32.63 -35.22 2.50
CA MET A 4 32.38 -33.78 2.32
C MET A 4 31.35 -33.62 1.18
N CYS A 5 30.05 -33.48 1.36
CA CYS A 5 29.12 -33.60 2.48
C CYS A 5 27.74 -33.69 1.79
N PRO A 6 27.12 -34.87 1.62
CA PRO A 6 25.81 -34.95 0.94
C PRO A 6 24.69 -34.26 1.74
N LEU A 7 24.98 -33.84 2.97
CA LEU A 7 24.09 -33.07 3.84
C LEU A 7 24.24 -31.55 3.70
N GLY A 8 25.25 -31.04 2.99
CA GLY A 8 25.39 -29.60 2.68
C GLY A 8 24.54 -29.13 1.50
N ALA A 9 24.26 -30.04 0.56
CA ALA A 9 23.45 -29.74 -0.64
C ALA A 9 21.94 -29.62 -0.34
N ALA A 10 21.47 -30.15 0.79
CA ALA A 10 20.06 -30.03 1.21
C ALA A 10 19.78 -28.73 2.00
N LEU A 11 20.78 -28.19 2.71
CA LEU A 11 20.71 -26.91 3.43
C LEU A 11 20.94 -25.68 2.53
N ALA A 12 21.33 -25.88 1.27
CA ALA A 12 21.46 -24.81 0.26
C ALA A 12 20.12 -24.46 -0.43
N LEU A 13 19.02 -25.12 -0.05
CA LEU A 13 17.70 -24.91 -0.66
C LEU A 13 16.69 -24.12 0.20
N PRO A 14 17.03 -23.01 0.88
CA PRO A 14 16.03 -22.01 1.22
C PRO A 14 15.96 -20.86 0.18
N THR A 15 16.77 -20.89 -0.88
CA THR A 15 16.98 -19.74 -1.80
C THR A 15 15.76 -19.29 -2.61
N LYS A 16 14.65 -20.02 -2.54
CA LYS A 16 13.40 -19.72 -3.26
C LYS A 16 12.17 -19.69 -2.37
N LEU A 17 12.31 -19.77 -1.06
CA LEU A 17 11.21 -19.38 -0.18
C LEU A 17 11.22 -17.84 -0.15
N ARG A 18 10.58 -17.24 -1.17
CA ARG A 18 10.14 -15.83 -1.15
C ARG A 18 9.10 -15.69 -0.05
N VAL A 19 9.54 -15.74 1.20
CA VAL A 19 8.66 -15.76 2.35
C VAL A 19 8.10 -14.36 2.51
N PHE A 20 6.84 -14.18 2.12
CA PHE A 20 6.01 -13.00 2.40
C PHE A 20 5.90 -11.92 1.31
N ASP A 21 5.41 -12.31 0.12
CA ASP A 21 4.56 -11.45 -0.73
C ASP A 21 3.17 -11.17 -0.09
N TRP A 22 3.09 -11.07 1.25
CA TRP A 22 1.85 -10.82 1.99
C TRP A 22 1.66 -9.33 2.30
N LEU A 23 2.24 -8.44 1.50
CA LEU A 23 1.88 -7.03 1.60
C LEU A 23 0.55 -6.83 0.87
N LYS A 24 -0.53 -6.60 1.63
CA LYS A 24 -1.84 -6.32 1.06
C LYS A 24 -1.87 -4.88 0.55
N ARG A 25 -2.30 -4.70 -0.71
CA ARG A 25 -2.59 -3.39 -1.29
C ARG A 25 -3.98 -3.38 -1.91
N ARG A 26 -4.60 -2.19 -1.96
CA ARG A 26 -5.86 -1.97 -2.69
C ARG A 26 -5.54 -1.57 -4.13
N LYS A 27 -6.51 -1.74 -5.02
CA LYS A 27 -6.40 -1.31 -6.43
C LYS A 27 -6.27 0.21 -6.60
N GLU A 28 -6.74 0.98 -5.62
CA GLU A 28 -6.68 2.45 -5.63
C GLU A 28 -5.32 3.00 -5.20
N CYS A 29 -4.42 2.15 -4.68
CA CYS A 29 -3.08 2.54 -4.24
C CYS A 29 -2.17 2.74 -5.46
N GLY A 30 -1.66 3.96 -5.67
CA GLY A 30 -0.89 4.41 -6.84
C GLY A 30 -1.67 5.46 -7.64
N ASN A 31 -2.93 5.15 -7.96
CA ASN A 31 -3.83 6.09 -8.63
C ASN A 31 -5.28 5.91 -8.13
N PRO A 32 -5.89 6.90 -7.45
CA PRO A 32 -5.36 8.24 -7.11
C PRO A 32 -4.58 8.29 -5.77
N CYS A 33 -4.49 7.20 -5.00
CA CYS A 33 -3.95 7.23 -3.65
C CYS A 33 -2.42 7.06 -3.62
N ARG A 34 -1.68 8.14 -3.33
CA ARG A 34 -0.19 8.14 -3.22
C ARG A 34 0.33 8.24 -1.78
N LEU A 35 -0.52 8.00 -0.79
CA LEU A 35 -0.14 8.18 0.62
C LEU A 35 1.05 7.30 1.03
N CYS A 36 1.00 6.00 0.73
CA CYS A 36 2.07 5.06 1.09
C CYS A 36 3.38 5.30 0.33
N ASP A 37 3.33 5.93 -0.85
CA ASP A 37 4.52 6.34 -1.60
C ASP A 37 5.25 7.48 -0.86
N HIS A 38 4.50 8.51 -0.46
CA HIS A 38 5.06 9.64 0.29
C HIS A 38 5.48 9.32 1.73
N GLU A 39 4.81 8.36 2.39
CA GLU A 39 5.12 7.96 3.77
C GLU A 39 6.32 7.00 3.83
N CYS A 40 6.69 6.34 2.73
CA CYS A 40 7.79 5.37 2.73
C CYS A 40 9.15 6.07 2.70
N GLU A 41 9.90 6.01 3.81
CA GLU A 41 11.19 6.70 3.98
C GLU A 41 12.26 6.16 3.03
N VAL A 42 12.21 4.87 2.71
CA VAL A 42 13.16 4.21 1.79
C VAL A 42 12.73 4.27 0.34
N GLN A 43 11.58 4.89 0.03
CA GLN A 43 11.04 5.05 -1.32
C GLN A 43 10.94 3.74 -2.11
N ALA A 44 10.74 2.62 -1.42
CA ALA A 44 10.59 1.30 -2.04
C ALA A 44 9.24 1.14 -2.76
N ILE A 45 8.36 2.13 -2.69
CA ILE A 45 7.05 2.14 -3.35
C ILE A 45 7.13 3.11 -4.52
N HIS A 46 6.79 2.64 -5.71
CA HIS A 46 6.68 3.47 -6.89
C HIS A 46 5.37 4.28 -6.90
N PRO A 47 5.33 5.42 -7.61
CA PRO A 47 4.14 6.28 -7.68
C PRO A 47 2.94 5.63 -8.39
N ASP A 48 3.17 4.56 -9.15
CA ASP A 48 2.15 3.70 -9.75
C ASP A 48 1.54 2.69 -8.75
N GLY A 49 2.17 2.56 -7.57
CA GLY A 49 1.76 1.69 -6.48
C GLY A 49 2.43 0.31 -6.45
N HIS A 50 3.44 0.07 -7.28
CA HIS A 50 4.24 -1.15 -7.19
C HIS A 50 5.25 -1.08 -6.04
N ILE A 51 5.54 -2.22 -5.39
CA ILE A 51 6.56 -2.31 -4.34
C ILE A 51 7.81 -2.97 -4.91
N ASN A 52 8.95 -2.29 -4.80
CA ASN A 52 10.26 -2.85 -5.08
C ASN A 52 10.79 -3.60 -3.85
N TYR A 53 10.65 -4.91 -3.84
CA TYR A 53 11.11 -5.75 -2.72
C TYR A 53 12.63 -5.79 -2.54
N MET A 54 13.41 -5.33 -3.53
CA MET A 54 14.87 -5.27 -3.40
C MET A 54 15.32 -4.09 -2.52
N GLU A 55 14.53 -3.02 -2.51
CA GLU A 55 14.79 -1.81 -1.70
C GLU A 55 13.94 -1.77 -0.42
N CYS A 56 12.89 -2.60 -0.34
CA CYS A 56 11.99 -2.67 0.80
C CYS A 56 12.67 -3.29 2.03
N HIS A 57 12.70 -2.54 3.13
CA HIS A 57 13.20 -3.01 4.43
C HIS A 57 12.14 -3.75 5.28
N TYR A 58 10.89 -3.86 4.83
CA TYR A 58 9.79 -4.51 5.56
C TYR A 58 9.46 -3.85 6.92
N CYS A 59 9.44 -2.51 7.01
CA CYS A 59 8.97 -1.79 8.21
C CYS A 59 7.47 -1.97 8.51
N LEU A 60 6.68 -2.35 7.49
CA LEU A 60 5.24 -2.59 7.55
C LEU A 60 4.36 -1.36 7.85
N ASP A 61 4.89 -0.13 7.80
CA ASP A 61 4.09 1.09 7.99
C ASP A 61 2.97 1.22 6.93
N CYS A 62 3.26 0.83 5.68
CA CYS A 62 2.25 0.77 4.64
C CYS A 62 1.11 -0.21 4.95
N GLN A 63 1.38 -1.30 5.67
CA GLN A 63 0.36 -2.26 6.10
C GLN A 63 -0.46 -1.69 7.27
N MET A 64 0.17 -1.01 8.21
CA MET A 64 -0.54 -0.30 9.28
C MET A 64 -1.51 0.74 8.69
N THR A 65 -1.03 1.59 7.79
CA THR A 65 -1.87 2.57 7.07
C THR A 65 -2.95 1.89 6.22
N TYR A 66 -2.71 0.70 5.66
CA TYR A 66 -3.71 -0.05 4.89
C TYR A 66 -4.94 -0.47 5.72
N PHE A 67 -4.73 -0.84 6.98
CA PHE A 67 -5.80 -1.25 7.91
C PHE A 67 -6.43 -0.07 8.66
N ASP A 68 -5.74 1.06 8.74
CA ASP A 68 -6.23 2.28 9.39
C ASP A 68 -7.30 2.97 8.52
N ASP A 69 -8.53 3.01 9.03
CA ASP A 69 -9.69 3.60 8.37
C ASP A 69 -9.84 5.12 8.61
N HIS A 70 -8.95 5.72 9.38
CA HIS A 70 -8.78 7.16 9.57
C HIS A 70 -7.65 7.74 8.71
N LYS A 71 -6.64 6.94 8.34
CA LYS A 71 -5.53 7.37 7.48
C LYS A 71 -5.70 6.99 6.01
N CYS A 72 -6.18 5.79 5.71
CA CYS A 72 -6.28 5.31 4.32
C CYS A 72 -7.40 6.06 3.55
N PRO A 73 -7.09 6.87 2.51
CA PRO A 73 -8.10 7.65 1.80
C PRO A 73 -9.28 6.82 1.25
N PRO A 74 -9.06 5.63 0.65
CA PRO A 74 -10.14 4.71 0.26
C PRO A 74 -11.11 4.36 1.40
N LEU A 75 -10.58 4.10 2.60
CA LEU A 75 -11.40 3.73 3.76
C LEU A 75 -12.13 4.94 4.34
N ILE A 76 -11.49 6.11 4.36
CA ILE A 76 -12.12 7.36 4.78
C ILE A 76 -13.29 7.68 3.85
N VAL A 77 -13.11 7.57 2.53
CA VAL A 77 -14.19 7.77 1.55
C VAL A 77 -15.30 6.74 1.77
N LYS A 78 -14.97 5.45 1.94
CA LYS A 78 -15.96 4.40 2.22
C LYS A 78 -16.74 4.66 3.52
N ARG A 79 -16.06 5.10 4.58
CA ARG A 79 -16.66 5.45 5.87
C ARG A 79 -17.55 6.69 5.76
N ARG A 80 -17.08 7.76 5.11
CA ARG A 80 -17.86 8.98 4.87
C ARG A 80 -19.06 8.72 3.96
N GLY A 81 -18.90 7.89 2.93
CA GLY A 81 -19.98 7.43 2.06
C GLY A 81 -21.05 6.64 2.80
N LYS A 82 -20.66 5.74 3.73
CA LYS A 82 -21.62 5.06 4.63
C LYS A 82 -22.37 6.02 5.54
N ARG A 83 -21.72 7.05 6.08
CA ARG A 83 -22.38 8.09 6.90
C ARG A 83 -23.35 8.93 6.08
N ARG A 84 -22.98 9.29 4.84
CA ARG A 84 -23.86 9.99 3.89
C ARG A 84 -25.06 9.13 3.45
N GLY A 85 -24.88 7.82 3.28
CA GLY A 85 -25.99 6.90 2.97
C GLY A 85 -26.99 6.69 4.10
N HIS A 86 -26.66 7.08 5.35
CA HIS A 86 -27.61 7.11 6.46
C HIS A 86 -28.23 8.50 6.68
N ASN A 87 -27.62 9.56 6.16
CA ASN A 87 -28.04 10.95 6.34
C ASN A 87 -27.51 11.87 5.22
N ALA A 88 -28.10 11.84 4.03
CA ALA A 88 -27.87 12.91 3.04
C ALA A 88 -29.02 13.05 2.04
N PRO A 89 -29.69 14.21 1.98
CA PRO A 89 -30.07 14.82 0.72
C PRO A 89 -28.91 15.69 0.18
N GLY A 90 -28.76 15.73 -1.14
CA GLY A 90 -28.25 16.91 -1.85
C GLY A 90 -26.76 16.98 -2.22
N HIS A 91 -26.54 16.95 -3.53
CA HIS A 91 -25.41 17.34 -4.39
C HIS A 91 -24.28 18.25 -3.82
N PRO A 92 -23.00 18.08 -4.25
CA PRO A 92 -21.97 19.10 -4.11
C PRO A 92 -22.29 20.28 -5.03
N GLU A 93 -22.61 21.43 -4.45
CA GLU A 93 -22.78 22.70 -5.17
C GLU A 93 -21.43 23.13 -5.77
N GLU A 94 -21.40 23.33 -7.09
CA GLU A 94 -20.30 23.93 -7.82
C GLU A 94 -20.13 25.37 -7.36
N ILE A 95 -18.89 25.80 -7.08
CA ILE A 95 -18.57 27.18 -6.73
C ILE A 95 -18.09 27.90 -7.99
N PRO A 96 -18.86 28.82 -8.60
CA PRO A 96 -18.33 29.74 -9.60
C PRO A 96 -17.94 31.05 -8.91
N VAL A 97 -16.66 31.41 -8.91
CA VAL A 97 -16.24 32.78 -8.58
C VAL A 97 -15.16 33.18 -9.59
N VAL A 98 -15.60 33.69 -10.74
CA VAL A 98 -15.61 35.12 -11.13
C VAL A 98 -14.28 35.58 -11.72
N GLN A 99 -14.43 36.06 -12.95
CA GLN A 99 -13.47 36.69 -13.84
C GLN A 99 -12.59 37.73 -13.13
N VAL A 100 -11.27 37.61 -13.27
CA VAL A 100 -10.34 38.69 -12.98
C VAL A 100 -10.19 39.50 -14.26
N SER A 101 -10.30 40.82 -14.07
CA SER A 101 -10.44 41.91 -15.04
C SER A 101 -9.29 42.07 -16.03
#